data_AF-A0A973YYV9-F1
#
_entry.id   AF-A0A973YYV9-F1
#
_cell.length_a   1.000
_cell.length_b   1.000
_cell.length_c   1.000
_cell.angle_alpha   90.00
_cell.angle_beta   90.00
_cell.angle_gamma   90.00
#
_symmetry.space_group_name_H-M   'P 1'
#
loop_
_entity.id
_entity.type
_entity.pdbx_description
1 polymer ?
#
loop_
_entity_poly.entity_id
_entity_poly.type
_entity_poly.pdbx_seq_one_letter_code
_entity_poly.pdbx_strand_id
1 'polypeptide(L)'
;MAGSALAAVPLAGPAQGATQGPCDIYAAGGTPCVAAHSTTRALYGAYEGPLYQVRRSSDNTTRDVGVLSAGGVANSATQDSFCTGTTCLITVLYDQSGRGNHLTQAPPGYWPGPAPGGWDNLANATAAPVTVSGRKAYGVYISPGTGYRNNRTNGIATGDQPEGIY
;
A
#
# COMPACT_ATOMS: atom_id res chain seq x y z
N MET A 1 46.16 29.72 37.06
CA MET A 1 45.04 28.76 37.06
C MET A 1 44.32 28.92 35.74
N ALA A 2 44.48 27.97 34.82
CA ALA A 2 43.76 27.97 33.54
C ALA A 2 43.05 26.62 33.43
N GLY A 3 41.73 26.64 33.66
CA GLY A 3 40.88 25.45 33.62
C GLY A 3 40.57 25.08 32.17
N SER A 4 40.93 23.87 31.78
CA SER A 4 40.54 23.28 30.50
C SER A 4 39.04 22.95 30.53
N ALA A 5 38.26 23.62 29.69
CA ALA A 5 36.86 23.27 29.46
C ALA A 5 36.79 22.08 28.49
N LEU A 6 36.27 20.95 28.98
CA LEU A 6 35.90 19.80 28.15
C LEU A 6 34.65 20.16 27.35
N ALA A 7 34.79 20.26 26.02
CA ALA A 7 33.65 20.39 25.13
C ALA A 7 32.92 19.05 25.04
N ALA A 8 31.66 19.02 25.46
CA ALA A 8 30.79 17.86 25.29
C ALA A 8 30.41 17.72 23.81
N VAL A 9 30.75 16.57 23.23
CA VAL A 9 30.30 16.19 21.88
C VAL A 9 28.82 15.82 21.98
N PRO A 10 27.92 16.41 21.17
CA PRO A 10 26.52 16.00 21.17
C PRO A 10 26.44 14.56 20.63
N LEU A 11 25.85 13.68 21.43
CA LEU A 11 25.48 12.34 21.00
C LEU A 11 24.49 12.49 19.84
N ALA A 12 24.80 11.89 18.70
CA ALA A 12 23.86 11.77 17.59
C ALA A 12 22.59 11.10 18.12
N GLY A 13 21.44 11.77 17.95
CA GLY A 13 20.14 11.18 18.24
C GLY A 13 19.92 9.91 17.41
N PRO A 14 18.97 9.04 17.82
CA PRO A 14 18.65 7.86 17.02
C PRO A 14 18.31 8.29 15.60
N ALA A 15 18.89 7.60 14.61
CA ALA A 15 18.70 7.94 13.20
C ALA A 15 17.20 7.94 12.85
N GLN A 16 16.65 9.13 12.52
CA GLN A 16 15.25 9.31 12.13
C GLN A 16 14.85 8.55 10.84
N GLY A 17 15.79 7.88 10.17
CA GLY A 17 15.53 7.08 8.97
C GLY A 17 14.68 5.82 9.21
N ALA A 18 14.53 5.36 10.46
CA ALA A 18 13.71 4.19 10.77
C ALA A 18 12.21 4.49 10.92
N THR A 19 11.82 5.78 10.98
CA THR A 19 10.42 6.20 11.26
C THR A 19 9.73 6.88 10.09
N GLN A 20 10.39 7.11 8.95
CA GLN A 20 9.79 7.77 7.78
C GLN A 20 9.55 6.77 6.65
N GLY A 21 8.33 6.78 6.11
CA GLY A 21 7.97 6.09 4.88
C GLY A 21 8.16 6.99 3.65
N PRO A 22 8.05 6.43 2.43
CA PRO A 22 8.16 7.19 1.20
C PRO A 22 7.32 8.47 1.15
N CYS A 23 6.07 8.43 1.61
CA CYS A 23 5.19 9.58 1.55
C CYS A 23 5.52 10.66 2.58
N ASP A 24 6.22 10.31 3.66
CA ASP A 24 6.80 11.30 4.59
C ASP A 24 7.96 12.05 3.92
N ILE A 25 8.79 11.33 3.14
CA ILE A 25 9.90 11.92 2.38
C ILE A 25 9.35 12.86 1.29
N TYR A 26 8.35 12.42 0.54
CA TYR A 26 7.66 13.25 -0.46
C TYR A 26 7.04 14.51 0.16
N ALA A 27 6.40 14.38 1.33
CA ALA A 27 5.86 15.53 2.05
C ALA A 27 6.96 16.50 2.51
N ALA A 28 8.08 15.99 3.04
CA ALA A 28 9.23 16.81 3.43
C ALA A 28 9.87 17.55 2.23
N GLY A 29 9.80 16.96 1.03
CA GLY A 29 10.25 17.57 -0.22
C GLY A 29 9.29 18.58 -0.85
N GLY A 30 8.13 18.85 -0.23
CA GLY A 30 7.13 19.78 -0.77
C GLY A 30 6.24 19.20 -1.87
N THR A 31 6.29 17.88 -2.10
CA THR A 31 5.52 17.17 -3.13
C THR A 31 4.75 16.01 -2.50
N PRO A 32 3.77 16.26 -1.60
CA PRO A 32 3.12 15.22 -0.80
C PRO A 32 2.32 14.22 -1.64
N CYS A 33 2.27 12.97 -1.20
CA CYS A 33 1.45 11.94 -1.83
C CYS A 33 -0.03 12.32 -1.80
N VAL A 34 -0.69 12.23 -2.97
CA VAL A 34 -2.14 12.38 -3.11
C VAL A 34 -2.86 11.03 -3.30
N ALA A 35 -2.11 9.98 -3.55
CA ALA A 35 -2.54 8.59 -3.47
C ALA A 35 -1.33 7.73 -3.10
N ALA A 36 -1.55 6.69 -2.30
CA ALA A 36 -0.48 5.82 -1.81
C ALA A 36 -0.99 4.38 -1.65
N HIS A 37 -0.59 3.47 -2.56
CA HIS A 37 -1.07 2.09 -2.59
C HIS A 37 0.07 1.10 -2.40
N SER A 38 -0.12 0.13 -1.52
CA SER A 38 0.79 -1.00 -1.38
C SER A 38 0.10 -2.14 -0.66
N THR A 39 0.29 -3.37 -1.13
CA THR A 39 -0.12 -4.58 -0.42
C THR A 39 0.98 -5.13 0.50
N THR A 40 2.19 -4.59 0.42
CA THR A 40 3.36 -5.19 1.07
C THR A 40 3.79 -4.46 2.33
N ARG A 41 3.61 -3.13 2.40
CA ARG A 41 4.03 -2.32 3.54
C ARG A 41 3.27 -0.99 3.60
N ALA A 42 3.31 -0.35 4.75
CA ALA A 42 2.98 1.06 4.86
C ALA A 42 3.92 1.95 4.04
N LEU A 43 3.39 3.06 3.54
CA LEU A 43 4.07 4.11 2.79
C LEU A 43 4.25 5.40 3.62
N TYR A 44 3.63 5.47 4.81
CA TYR A 44 3.89 6.46 5.84
C TYR A 44 4.35 5.76 7.11
N GLY A 45 5.29 6.33 7.84
CA GLY A 45 5.84 5.74 9.06
C GLY A 45 4.83 5.61 10.20
N ALA A 46 3.81 6.47 10.23
CA ALA A 46 2.73 6.43 11.22
C ALA A 46 1.48 5.65 10.75
N TYR A 47 1.50 5.01 9.57
CA TYR A 47 0.32 4.34 9.04
C TYR A 47 0.04 3.02 9.78
N GLU A 48 -1.17 2.90 10.34
CA GLU A 48 -1.67 1.70 11.04
C GLU A 48 -2.93 1.10 10.39
N GLY A 49 -3.37 1.65 9.26
CA GLY A 49 -4.60 1.27 8.59
C GLY A 49 -4.51 -0.02 7.75
N PRO A 50 -5.62 -0.40 7.10
CA PRO A 50 -5.66 -1.53 6.19
C PRO A 50 -4.91 -1.22 4.89
N LEU A 51 -4.03 -2.11 4.45
CA LEU A 51 -3.28 -1.97 3.20
C LEU A 51 -4.13 -2.40 1.99
N TYR A 52 -4.85 -3.51 2.13
CA TYR A 52 -5.71 -4.06 1.09
C TYR A 52 -6.82 -4.93 1.69
N GLN A 53 -7.83 -5.24 0.86
CA GLN A 53 -8.91 -6.16 1.19
C GLN A 53 -8.80 -7.42 0.34
N VAL A 54 -9.04 -8.58 0.94
CA VAL A 54 -9.21 -9.85 0.25
C VAL A 54 -10.64 -10.34 0.35
N ARG A 55 -11.11 -11.04 -0.70
CA ARG A 55 -12.37 -11.79 -0.72
C ARG A 55 -12.08 -13.27 -0.93
N ARG A 56 -12.61 -14.12 -0.05
CA ARG A 56 -12.45 -15.57 -0.18
C ARG A 56 -13.54 -16.17 -1.07
N SER A 57 -13.14 -17.04 -1.99
CA SER A 57 -14.06 -17.61 -3.01
C SER A 57 -15.06 -18.60 -2.43
N SER A 58 -14.81 -19.16 -1.25
CA SER A 58 -15.69 -20.18 -0.64
C SER A 58 -17.06 -19.63 -0.23
N ASP A 59 -17.15 -18.36 0.14
CA ASP A 59 -18.40 -17.75 0.62
C ASP A 59 -18.53 -16.24 0.35
N ASN A 60 -17.61 -15.67 -0.43
CA ASN A 60 -17.58 -14.25 -0.79
C ASN A 60 -17.45 -13.26 0.38
N THR A 61 -17.11 -13.72 1.59
CA THR A 61 -16.79 -12.81 2.69
C THR A 61 -15.45 -12.11 2.45
N THR A 62 -15.29 -10.92 3.05
CA THR A 62 -14.10 -10.09 2.92
C THR A 62 -13.34 -9.96 4.23
N ARG A 63 -12.05 -9.65 4.12
CA ARG A 63 -11.17 -9.34 5.24
C ARG A 63 -10.14 -8.30 4.81
N ASP A 64 -9.96 -7.29 5.64
CA ASP A 64 -8.89 -6.32 5.46
C ASP A 64 -7.58 -6.85 6.06
N VAL A 65 -6.48 -6.57 5.37
CA VAL A 65 -5.12 -6.90 5.80
C VAL A 65 -4.38 -5.59 6.07
N GLY A 66 -4.08 -5.35 7.34
CA GLY A 66 -3.30 -4.20 7.79
C GLY A 66 -1.81 -4.50 7.92
N VAL A 67 -1.10 -3.58 8.58
CA VAL A 67 0.31 -3.71 8.95
C VAL A 67 0.49 -4.50 10.24
N LEU A 68 1.68 -5.05 10.46
CA LEU A 68 2.07 -5.68 11.74
C LEU A 68 2.26 -4.68 12.88
N SER A 69 2.64 -3.45 12.54
CA SER A 69 2.85 -2.30 13.44
C SER A 69 2.83 -1.02 12.59
N ALA A 70 2.68 0.16 13.20
CA ALA A 70 2.79 1.44 12.51
C ALA A 70 3.99 1.49 11.54
N GLY A 71 3.75 1.91 10.30
CA GLY A 71 4.80 2.03 9.28
C GLY A 71 5.39 0.70 8.80
N GLY A 72 4.85 -0.43 9.27
CA GLY A 72 5.43 -1.75 9.10
C GLY A 72 5.04 -2.49 7.82
N VAL A 73 5.51 -3.73 7.74
CA VAL A 73 5.17 -4.70 6.68
C VAL A 73 3.74 -5.24 6.92
N ALA A 74 3.07 -5.66 5.85
CA ALA A 74 1.76 -6.29 5.90
C ALA A 74 1.71 -7.49 6.87
N ASN A 75 0.59 -7.64 7.58
CA ASN A 75 0.31 -8.82 8.39
C ASN A 75 -0.26 -9.95 7.51
N SER A 76 0.61 -10.59 6.73
CA SER A 76 0.20 -11.65 5.81
C SER A 76 -0.37 -12.90 6.49
N ALA A 77 -0.13 -13.10 7.79
CA ALA A 77 -0.77 -14.19 8.54
C ALA A 77 -2.30 -14.05 8.57
N THR A 78 -2.82 -12.81 8.61
CA THR A 78 -4.26 -12.53 8.50
C THR A 78 -4.83 -13.06 7.19
N GLN A 79 -4.14 -12.83 6.07
CA GLN A 79 -4.53 -13.35 4.77
C GLN A 79 -4.45 -14.89 4.76
N ASP A 80 -3.32 -15.45 5.18
CA ASP A 80 -3.08 -16.90 5.15
C ASP A 80 -4.17 -17.66 5.92
N SER A 81 -4.51 -17.21 7.13
CA SER A 81 -5.59 -17.80 7.93
C SER A 81 -6.96 -17.61 7.28
N PHE A 82 -7.25 -16.41 6.74
CA PHE A 82 -8.55 -16.13 6.13
C PHE A 82 -8.80 -16.93 4.83
N CYS A 83 -7.74 -17.17 4.06
CA CYS A 83 -7.77 -17.84 2.76
C CYS A 83 -7.49 -19.34 2.84
N THR A 84 -7.35 -19.90 4.05
CA THR A 84 -7.06 -21.34 4.22
C THR A 84 -8.15 -22.20 3.57
N GLY A 85 -7.72 -23.17 2.75
CA GLY A 85 -8.63 -24.11 2.08
C GLY A 85 -9.45 -23.52 0.93
N THR A 86 -9.14 -22.30 0.48
CA THR A 86 -9.84 -21.63 -0.63
C THR A 86 -8.91 -20.68 -1.37
N THR A 87 -9.41 -20.03 -2.42
CA THR A 87 -8.71 -18.97 -3.14
C THR A 87 -9.16 -17.61 -2.63
N CYS A 88 -8.25 -16.64 -2.61
CA CYS A 88 -8.57 -15.26 -2.33
C CYS A 88 -8.22 -14.36 -3.49
N LEU A 89 -9.06 -13.35 -3.71
CA LEU A 89 -8.83 -12.27 -4.65
C LEU A 89 -8.63 -10.96 -3.88
N ILE A 90 -7.70 -10.12 -4.32
CA ILE A 90 -7.52 -8.78 -3.75
C ILE A 90 -8.60 -7.88 -4.34
N THR A 91 -9.57 -7.42 -3.54
CA THR A 91 -10.73 -6.63 -4.01
C THR A 91 -10.49 -5.13 -3.96
N VAL A 92 -9.70 -4.67 -2.99
CA VAL A 92 -9.40 -3.25 -2.78
C VAL A 92 -7.91 -3.08 -2.46
N LEU A 93 -7.28 -2.11 -3.11
CA LEU A 93 -5.98 -1.57 -2.72
C LEU A 93 -6.24 -0.23 -2.03
N TYR A 94 -6.08 -0.20 -0.71
CA TYR A 94 -6.40 1.01 0.04
C TYR A 94 -5.37 2.10 -0.23
N ASP A 95 -5.87 3.33 -0.18
CA ASP A 95 -5.09 4.55 -0.30
C ASP A 95 -4.71 5.02 1.09
N GLN A 96 -3.42 4.99 1.38
CA GLN A 96 -2.87 5.34 2.69
C GLN A 96 -2.78 6.85 2.91
N SER A 97 -2.97 7.67 1.87
CA SER A 97 -2.87 9.14 1.95
C SER A 97 -4.03 9.82 2.70
N GLY A 98 -5.11 9.07 2.98
CA GLY A 98 -6.31 9.60 3.60
C GLY A 98 -7.25 10.35 2.63
N ARG A 99 -6.92 10.41 1.33
CA ARG A 99 -7.77 11.06 0.31
C ARG A 99 -8.86 10.17 -0.26
N GLY A 100 -8.88 8.89 0.11
CA GLY A 100 -9.91 7.94 -0.32
C GLY A 100 -9.75 7.48 -1.77
N ASN A 101 -8.54 7.63 -2.35
CA ASN A 101 -8.24 7.23 -3.72
C ASN A 101 -8.01 5.71 -3.84
N HIS A 102 -8.81 4.89 -3.17
CA HIS A 102 -8.69 3.43 -3.17
C HIS A 102 -8.85 2.88 -4.59
N LEU A 103 -8.06 1.88 -4.96
CA LEU A 103 -8.24 1.18 -6.24
C LEU A 103 -9.12 -0.04 -6.04
N THR A 104 -10.16 -0.16 -6.84
CA THR A 104 -11.08 -1.31 -6.87
C THR A 104 -11.02 -1.99 -8.23
N GLN A 105 -11.77 -3.07 -8.43
CA GLN A 105 -11.92 -3.71 -9.74
C GLN A 105 -12.17 -2.67 -10.84
N ALA A 106 -11.41 -2.75 -11.94
CA ALA A 106 -11.57 -1.78 -13.01
C ALA A 106 -12.90 -2.03 -13.77
N PRO A 107 -13.73 -0.98 -13.96
CA PRO A 107 -14.96 -1.08 -14.74
C PRO A 107 -14.68 -1.20 -16.24
N PRO A 108 -15.65 -1.68 -17.03
CA PRO A 108 -15.55 -1.68 -18.49
C PRO A 108 -15.26 -0.28 -19.03
N GLY A 109 -14.39 -0.22 -20.04
CA GLY A 109 -14.16 0.97 -20.86
C GLY A 109 -14.55 0.72 -22.31
N TYR A 110 -13.81 1.32 -23.24
CA TYR A 110 -13.96 1.02 -24.68
C TYR A 110 -13.64 -0.45 -24.98
N TRP A 111 -12.59 -0.98 -24.35
CA TRP A 111 -12.30 -2.41 -24.36
C TRP A 111 -12.91 -3.06 -23.12
N PRO A 112 -13.79 -4.06 -23.27
CA PRO A 112 -14.34 -4.78 -22.14
C PRO A 112 -13.29 -5.75 -21.57
N GLY A 113 -13.24 -5.83 -20.24
CA GLY A 113 -12.47 -6.84 -19.53
C GLY A 113 -13.13 -8.23 -19.59
N PRO A 114 -12.40 -9.29 -19.23
CA PRO A 114 -12.86 -10.67 -19.34
C PRO A 114 -13.82 -11.12 -18.22
N ALA A 115 -13.99 -10.34 -17.14
CA ALA A 115 -14.88 -10.70 -16.05
C ALA A 115 -16.35 -10.36 -16.39
N PRO A 116 -17.34 -10.96 -15.68
CA PRO A 116 -18.76 -10.71 -15.94
C PRO A 116 -19.11 -9.23 -15.97
N GLY A 117 -19.88 -8.80 -16.98
CA GLY A 117 -20.24 -7.39 -17.17
C GLY A 117 -19.15 -6.53 -17.81
N GLY A 118 -18.08 -7.14 -18.33
CA GLY A 118 -16.98 -6.42 -18.99
C GLY A 118 -15.98 -5.80 -18.02
N TRP A 119 -16.03 -6.18 -16.74
CA TRP A 119 -15.05 -5.76 -15.75
C TRP A 119 -13.72 -6.47 -15.99
N ASP A 120 -12.63 -5.89 -15.51
CA ASP A 120 -11.36 -6.61 -15.44
C ASP A 120 -11.38 -7.66 -14.32
N ASN A 121 -10.51 -8.66 -14.39
CA ASN A 121 -10.30 -9.61 -13.31
C ASN A 121 -9.67 -8.93 -12.08
N LEU A 122 -9.90 -9.53 -10.91
CA LEU A 122 -9.14 -9.23 -9.69
C LEU A 122 -7.94 -10.16 -9.58
N ALA A 123 -6.85 -9.68 -9.00
CA ALA A 123 -5.63 -10.45 -8.80
C ALA A 123 -5.79 -11.52 -7.71
N ASN A 124 -5.17 -12.68 -7.91
CA ASN A 124 -5.04 -13.73 -6.90
C ASN A 124 -4.09 -13.29 -5.79
N ALA A 125 -4.55 -13.35 -4.54
CA ALA A 125 -3.85 -12.80 -3.38
C ALA A 125 -2.56 -13.56 -3.00
N THR A 126 -2.33 -14.77 -3.51
CA THR A 126 -1.12 -15.57 -3.21
C THR A 126 -0.16 -15.69 -4.38
N ALA A 127 -0.46 -15.06 -5.53
CA ALA A 127 0.29 -15.24 -6.77
C ALA A 127 1.63 -14.48 -6.85
N ALA A 128 1.89 -13.54 -5.94
CA ALA A 128 3.17 -12.81 -5.86
C ALA A 128 3.73 -12.80 -4.42
N PRO A 129 4.18 -13.94 -3.88
CA PRO A 129 4.82 -13.97 -2.57
C PRO A 129 6.19 -13.27 -2.63
N VAL A 130 6.45 -12.39 -1.66
CA VAL A 130 7.72 -11.66 -1.54
C VAL A 130 8.16 -11.61 -0.08
N THR A 131 9.41 -11.22 0.14
CA THR A 131 9.94 -10.94 1.48
C THR A 131 10.36 -9.49 1.56
N VAL A 132 9.83 -8.75 2.54
CA VAL A 132 10.16 -7.35 2.83
C VAL A 132 10.72 -7.28 4.23
N SER A 133 11.96 -6.80 4.39
CA SER A 133 12.65 -6.71 5.68
C SER A 133 12.61 -8.03 6.49
N GLY A 134 12.81 -9.16 5.81
CA GLY A 134 12.78 -10.50 6.42
C GLY A 134 11.37 -11.03 6.76
N ARG A 135 10.30 -10.31 6.40
CA ARG A 135 8.91 -10.70 6.66
C ARG A 135 8.19 -11.04 5.36
N LYS A 136 7.36 -12.08 5.39
CA LYS A 136 6.51 -12.48 4.26
C LYS A 136 5.49 -11.37 3.97
N ALA A 137 5.32 -11.06 2.69
CA ALA A 137 4.30 -10.16 2.17
C ALA A 137 3.79 -10.71 0.81
N TYR A 138 2.69 -10.14 0.32
CA TYR A 138 2.16 -10.48 -1.00
C TYR A 138 2.08 -9.22 -1.86
N GLY A 139 2.70 -9.25 -3.05
CA GLY A 139 2.48 -8.26 -4.09
C GLY A 139 1.18 -8.49 -4.86
N VAL A 140 0.97 -7.69 -5.90
CA VAL A 140 -0.17 -7.84 -6.81
C VAL A 140 0.34 -8.38 -8.15
N TYR A 141 0.07 -9.65 -8.45
CA TYR A 141 0.38 -10.22 -9.76
C TYR A 141 -0.74 -9.88 -10.75
N ILE A 142 -0.41 -9.11 -11.79
CA ILE A 142 -1.35 -8.68 -12.83
C ILE A 142 -1.15 -9.56 -14.06
N SER A 143 -2.01 -10.58 -14.23
CA SER A 143 -2.08 -11.34 -15.48
C SER A 143 -2.91 -10.57 -16.53
N PRO A 144 -2.80 -10.90 -17.84
CA PRO A 144 -3.64 -10.29 -18.87
C PRO A 144 -5.12 -10.27 -18.49
N GLY A 145 -5.76 -9.11 -18.64
CA GLY A 145 -7.16 -8.87 -18.28
C GLY A 145 -7.43 -8.62 -16.79
N THR A 146 -6.40 -8.46 -15.95
CA THR A 146 -6.53 -8.04 -14.54
C THR A 146 -6.31 -6.52 -14.44
N GLY A 147 -7.13 -5.82 -13.67
CA GLY A 147 -7.09 -4.36 -13.63
C GLY A 147 -7.76 -3.75 -12.41
N TYR A 148 -7.16 -2.67 -11.93
CA TYR A 148 -7.66 -1.88 -10.81
C TYR A 148 -7.78 -0.41 -11.22
N ARG A 149 -8.81 0.28 -10.72
CA ARG A 149 -9.08 1.67 -11.11
C ARG A 149 -9.82 2.44 -10.04
N ASN A 150 -9.64 3.75 -10.07
CA ASN A 150 -10.51 4.73 -9.43
C ASN A 150 -10.76 5.88 -10.40
N ASN A 151 -12.03 6.15 -10.74
CA ASN A 151 -12.42 7.22 -11.65
C ASN A 151 -12.92 8.49 -10.93
N ARG A 152 -13.03 8.45 -9.61
CA ARG A 152 -13.51 9.55 -8.77
C ARG A 152 -12.45 9.86 -7.74
N THR A 153 -11.38 10.47 -8.22
CA THR A 153 -10.20 10.77 -7.40
C THR A 153 -10.29 12.15 -6.74
N ASN A 154 -9.53 12.33 -5.67
CA ASN A 154 -9.45 13.56 -4.89
C ASN A 154 -7.99 14.05 -4.81
N GLY A 155 -7.72 15.18 -5.47
CA GLY A 155 -6.43 15.87 -5.48
C GLY A 155 -5.33 15.24 -6.31
N ILE A 156 -5.67 14.28 -7.16
CA ILE A 156 -4.82 13.89 -8.29
C ILE A 156 -4.73 15.08 -9.26
N ALA A 157 -3.56 15.31 -9.84
CA ALA A 157 -3.33 16.40 -10.79
C ALA A 157 -4.26 16.28 -12.00
N THR A 158 -4.66 17.42 -12.55
CA THR A 158 -5.49 17.50 -13.76
C THR A 158 -4.98 18.62 -14.67
N GLY A 159 -5.24 18.50 -15.97
CA GLY A 159 -4.75 19.47 -16.95
C GLY A 159 -3.22 19.50 -17.00
N ASP A 160 -2.63 20.67 -16.77
CA ASP A 160 -1.18 20.92 -16.82
C ASP A 160 -0.55 21.01 -15.41
N GLN A 161 -1.25 20.55 -14.38
CA GLN A 161 -0.72 20.51 -13.02
C GLN A 161 0.43 19.48 -12.94
N PRO A 162 1.53 19.78 -12.23
CA PRO A 162 2.66 18.87 -12.11
C PRO A 162 2.32 17.66 -11.22
N GLU A 163 2.85 16.48 -11.56
CA GLU A 163 2.77 15.27 -10.75
C GLU A 163 4.04 14.41 -10.85
N GLY A 164 4.24 13.54 -9.85
CA GLY A 164 5.28 12.52 -9.81
C GLY A 164 4.74 11.19 -9.30
N ILE A 165 5.30 10.08 -9.77
CA ILE A 165 4.89 8.71 -9.43
C ILE A 165 6.10 7.79 -9.35
N TYR A 166 6.01 6.73 -8.55
CA TYR A 166 6.98 5.64 -8.46
C TYR A 166 6.29 4.30 -8.16
#